data_AF-A0A7Y4WY67-F1
#
_entry.id   AF-A0A7Y4WY67-F1
#
_cell.length_a   1.000
_cell.length_b   1.000
_cell.length_c   1.000
_cell.angle_alpha   90.00
_cell.angle_beta   90.00
_cell.angle_gamma   90.00
#
_symmetry.space_group_name_H-M   'P 1'
#
loop_
_entity.id
_entity.type
_entity.pdbx_description
1 polymer ?
#
loop_
_entity_poly.entity_id
_entity_poly.type
_entity_poly.pdbx_seq_one_letter_code
_entity_poly.pdbx_strand_id
1 'polypeptide(L)'
;SKAIRDFMQAPDVIGVIEVENLAALKRLAAKLNSDTVVAGKPDPKYEAFLIDGNDGRGIDNGFLVKTSRVKVVETKQLGKDDKYKNPNTKEDNFVNDRPPLMLRASIEDEKTGRPFEFTVIANHLKSFLGYNDPKQMDNVRLKKKLQAEFLAKLVQARQAADPKERIILLGDFNSYQFNDGIMDQTGTITGKPSGKDAVLIASDDLVNPDLINLIDAIKMPTQRYSYVFDGNAQVLDHIIITENLRKHTMGVGFVRVNADYPESYRNDGTRLERFSDHDPAVAIFTMDDMTASK
;
A
#
# COMPACT_ATOMS: atom_id res chain seq x y z
N SER A 1 14.83 10.10 6.58
CA SER A 1 15.93 9.24 6.08
C SER A 1 16.33 8.16 7.09
N LYS A 2 16.64 8.51 8.36
CA LYS A 2 17.07 7.53 9.39
C LYS A 2 16.10 6.35 9.60
N ALA A 3 14.78 6.62 9.69
CA ALA A 3 13.77 5.56 9.78
C ALA A 3 13.86 4.56 8.61
N ILE A 4 13.94 5.07 7.38
CA ILE A 4 14.08 4.23 6.17
C ILE A 4 15.40 3.44 6.22
N ARG A 5 16.53 4.10 6.49
CA ARG A 5 17.85 3.48 6.42
C ARG A 5 18.09 2.43 7.50
N ASP A 6 17.70 2.72 8.74
CA ASP A 6 18.14 1.95 9.91
C ASP A 6 17.03 1.13 10.57
N PHE A 7 15.76 1.49 10.39
CA PHE A 7 14.64 0.78 11.03
C PHE A 7 13.87 -0.06 10.00
N MET A 8 13.60 0.50 8.83
CA MET A 8 13.08 -0.26 7.69
C MET A 8 14.20 -1.05 6.96
N GLN A 9 15.46 -0.88 7.36
CA GLN A 9 16.64 -1.55 6.78
C GLN A 9 16.84 -1.27 5.27
N ALA A 10 16.52 -0.05 4.83
CA ALA A 10 16.62 0.41 3.45
C ALA A 10 15.91 -0.55 2.47
N PRO A 11 14.57 -0.58 2.40
CA PRO A 11 13.83 -1.49 1.51
C PRO A 11 14.16 -1.28 0.03
N ASP A 12 14.06 -2.33 -0.78
CA ASP A 12 14.34 -2.24 -2.22
C ASP A 12 13.32 -1.37 -2.98
N VAL A 13 12.06 -1.43 -2.57
CA VAL A 13 10.96 -0.58 -3.05
C VAL A 13 10.17 -0.07 -1.86
N ILE A 14 9.84 1.22 -1.85
CA ILE A 14 9.02 1.87 -0.83
C ILE A 14 7.88 2.57 -1.55
N GLY A 15 6.62 2.17 -1.31
CA GLY A 15 5.49 3.03 -1.67
C GLY A 15 5.30 4.09 -0.60
N VAL A 16 5.19 5.35 -1.02
CA VAL A 16 5.03 6.50 -0.15
C VAL A 16 3.68 7.12 -0.46
N ILE A 17 2.89 7.32 0.59
CA ILE A 17 1.51 7.79 0.50
C ILE A 17 1.45 9.21 1.06
N GLU A 18 0.55 10.02 0.51
CA GLU A 18 0.37 11.46 0.83
C GLU A 18 1.58 12.34 0.48
N VAL A 19 2.26 12.04 -0.63
CA VAL A 19 3.39 12.83 -1.08
C VAL A 19 2.90 14.09 -1.79
N GLU A 20 3.38 15.26 -1.37
CA GLU A 20 2.98 16.56 -1.94
C GLU A 20 3.29 16.70 -3.45
N ASN A 21 4.45 16.20 -3.90
CA ASN A 21 4.86 16.22 -5.31
C ASN A 21 6.18 15.45 -5.53
N LEU A 22 6.52 15.23 -6.80
CA LEU A 22 7.76 14.57 -7.21
C LEU A 22 9.02 15.29 -6.71
N ALA A 23 9.01 16.63 -6.63
CA ALA A 23 10.19 17.38 -6.17
C ALA A 23 10.48 17.11 -4.68
N ALA A 24 9.44 17.06 -3.84
CA ALA A 24 9.56 16.67 -2.43
C ALA A 24 10.11 15.24 -2.28
N LEU A 25 9.59 14.29 -3.08
CA LEU A 25 10.05 12.90 -3.03
C LEU A 25 11.51 12.76 -3.50
N LYS A 26 11.92 13.50 -4.53
CA LYS A 26 13.32 13.57 -4.98
C LYS A 26 14.26 14.13 -3.91
N ARG A 27 13.83 15.15 -3.15
CA ARG A 27 14.62 15.67 -2.01
C ARG A 27 14.80 14.61 -0.93
N LEU A 28 13.75 13.84 -0.61
CA LEU A 28 13.85 12.72 0.34
C LEU A 28 14.82 11.64 -0.18
N ALA A 29 14.74 11.27 -1.46
CA ALA A 29 15.65 10.31 -2.08
C ALA A 29 17.11 10.77 -2.00
N ALA A 30 17.39 12.01 -2.41
CA ALA A 30 18.73 12.59 -2.36
C ALA A 30 19.29 12.62 -0.93
N LYS A 31 18.45 13.04 0.05
CA LYS A 31 18.84 13.03 1.46
C LYS A 31 19.11 11.61 1.96
N LEU A 32 18.28 10.63 1.61
CA LEU A 32 18.48 9.25 2.00
C LEU A 32 19.78 8.67 1.43
N ASN A 33 20.09 8.94 0.15
CA ASN A 33 21.33 8.49 -0.49
C ASN A 33 22.55 9.09 0.21
N SER A 34 22.57 10.43 0.36
CA SER A 34 23.65 11.14 1.04
C SER A 34 23.85 10.69 2.49
N ASP A 35 22.77 10.62 3.28
CA ASP A 35 22.83 10.20 4.68
C ASP A 35 23.28 8.74 4.82
N THR A 36 23.07 7.89 3.80
CA THR A 36 23.52 6.49 3.81
C THR A 36 25.03 6.38 3.60
N VAL A 37 25.58 7.14 2.65
CA VAL A 37 27.03 7.23 2.42
C VAL A 37 27.75 7.83 3.63
N VAL A 38 27.22 8.91 4.20
CA VAL A 38 27.78 9.52 5.44
C VAL A 38 27.79 8.52 6.60
N ALA A 39 26.83 7.60 6.66
CA ALA A 39 26.78 6.53 7.65
C ALA A 39 27.72 5.33 7.34
N GLY A 40 28.60 5.45 6.33
CA GLY A 40 29.57 4.41 5.96
C GLY A 40 28.98 3.23 5.20
N LYS A 41 27.75 3.33 4.69
CA LYS A 41 27.10 2.29 3.87
C LYS A 41 27.20 2.63 2.38
N PRO A 42 27.16 1.65 1.46
CA PRO A 42 27.13 1.91 0.02
C PRO A 42 25.94 2.80 -0.37
N ASP A 43 26.12 3.64 -1.39
CA ASP A 43 25.05 4.49 -1.92
C ASP A 43 23.89 3.60 -2.45
N PRO A 44 22.69 3.66 -1.86
CA PRO A 44 21.57 2.84 -2.29
C PRO A 44 21.02 3.29 -3.66
N LYS A 45 21.33 4.52 -4.11
CA LYS A 45 20.79 5.11 -5.34
C LYS A 45 19.25 5.07 -5.37
N TYR A 46 18.59 5.56 -4.32
CA TYR A 46 17.14 5.72 -4.38
C TYR A 46 16.75 6.75 -5.46
N GLU A 47 15.81 6.36 -6.30
CA GLU A 47 15.14 7.22 -7.28
C GLU A 47 13.65 7.36 -6.94
N ALA A 48 13.08 8.51 -7.25
CA ALA A 48 11.71 8.87 -6.93
C ALA A 48 10.81 8.81 -8.18
N PHE A 49 9.66 8.15 -8.05
CA PHE A 49 8.65 8.04 -9.08
C PHE A 49 7.30 8.48 -8.51
N LEU A 50 6.64 9.41 -9.18
CA LEU A 50 5.34 9.94 -8.76
C LEU A 50 4.62 10.49 -9.98
N ILE A 51 3.30 10.28 -10.03
CA ILE A 51 2.41 10.88 -11.01
C ILE A 51 1.29 11.54 -10.21
N ASP A 52 1.08 12.84 -10.43
CA ASP A 52 0.04 13.61 -9.72
C ASP A 52 -1.33 12.97 -9.95
N GLY A 53 -2.18 12.97 -8.93
CA GLY A 53 -3.50 12.37 -8.88
C GLY A 53 -4.60 13.36 -9.21
N ASN A 54 -5.72 13.24 -8.47
CA ASN A 54 -6.90 14.10 -8.57
C ASN A 54 -7.29 14.72 -7.22
N ASP A 55 -6.53 14.47 -6.14
CA ASP A 55 -6.85 14.93 -4.80
C ASP A 55 -6.71 16.46 -4.71
N GLY A 56 -7.76 17.14 -4.28
CA GLY A 56 -7.78 18.60 -4.19
C GLY A 56 -6.77 19.19 -3.20
N ARG A 57 -6.17 18.38 -2.32
CA ARG A 57 -5.09 18.80 -1.41
C ARG A 57 -3.71 18.71 -2.06
N GLY A 58 -3.59 18.12 -3.25
CA GLY A 58 -2.32 17.94 -3.96
C GLY A 58 -1.42 16.89 -3.32
N ILE A 59 -2.00 15.77 -2.86
CA ILE A 59 -1.24 14.67 -2.27
C ILE A 59 -1.41 13.38 -3.07
N ASP A 60 -0.31 12.65 -3.22
CA ASP A 60 -0.20 11.57 -4.21
C ASP A 60 0.42 10.29 -3.64
N ASN A 61 0.31 9.23 -4.45
CA ASN A 61 1.04 7.99 -4.26
C ASN A 61 2.36 8.08 -5.05
N GLY A 62 3.47 7.67 -4.44
CA GLY A 62 4.78 7.63 -5.07
C GLY A 62 5.59 6.40 -4.70
N PHE A 63 6.74 6.24 -5.34
CA PHE A 63 7.73 5.23 -5.02
C PHE A 63 9.11 5.83 -4.78
N LEU A 64 9.83 5.31 -3.80
CA LEU A 64 11.29 5.33 -3.75
C LEU A 64 11.81 3.94 -4.10
N VAL A 65 12.68 3.84 -5.10
CA VAL A 65 13.23 2.56 -5.57
C VAL A 65 14.75 2.58 -5.45
N LYS A 66 15.33 1.56 -4.82
CA LYS A 66 16.78 1.39 -4.68
C LYS A 66 17.38 0.90 -6.00
N THR A 67 17.75 1.81 -6.91
CA THR A 67 18.17 1.44 -8.27
C THR A 67 19.57 0.85 -8.36
N SER A 68 20.32 0.81 -7.25
CA SER A 68 21.54 -0.01 -7.15
C SER A 68 21.26 -1.53 -7.20
N ARG A 69 20.01 -1.96 -6.99
CA ARG A 69 19.60 -3.37 -7.01
C ARG A 69 18.35 -3.65 -7.85
N VAL A 70 17.44 -2.70 -7.93
CA VAL A 70 16.15 -2.86 -8.62
C VAL A 70 16.16 -2.15 -9.96
N LYS A 71 15.84 -2.87 -11.02
CA LYS A 71 15.58 -2.29 -12.34
C LYS A 71 14.09 -1.97 -12.47
N VAL A 72 13.76 -0.71 -12.70
CA VAL A 72 12.40 -0.26 -13.00
C VAL A 72 12.09 -0.51 -14.47
N VAL A 73 10.96 -1.16 -14.74
CA VAL A 73 10.49 -1.50 -16.10
C VAL A 73 9.41 -0.53 -16.56
N GLU A 74 8.43 -0.23 -15.70
CA GLU A 74 7.30 0.64 -16.02
C GLU A 74 6.78 1.29 -14.74
N THR A 75 6.37 2.56 -14.84
CA THR A 75 5.48 3.20 -13.87
C THR A 75 4.22 3.69 -14.55
N LYS A 76 3.06 3.43 -13.94
CA LYS A 76 1.76 3.78 -14.54
C LYS A 76 0.72 4.10 -13.49
N GLN A 77 -0.01 5.20 -13.69
CA GLN A 77 -1.17 5.55 -12.87
C GLN A 77 -2.41 4.83 -13.41
N LEU A 78 -3.22 4.25 -12.53
CA LEU A 78 -4.34 3.38 -12.89
C LEU A 78 -5.67 3.99 -12.45
N GLY A 79 -6.66 4.02 -13.34
CA GLY A 79 -8.02 4.50 -13.02
C GLY A 79 -8.08 5.98 -12.64
N LYS A 80 -7.19 6.82 -13.22
CA LYS A 80 -7.15 8.27 -12.97
C LYS A 80 -8.44 8.96 -13.41
N ASP A 81 -8.96 8.61 -14.58
CA ASP A 81 -10.10 9.29 -15.19
C ASP A 81 -11.45 8.64 -14.87
N ASP A 82 -11.44 7.53 -14.13
CA ASP A 82 -12.63 6.78 -13.77
C ASP A 82 -13.53 7.62 -12.87
N LYS A 83 -14.80 7.72 -13.23
CA LYS A 83 -15.80 8.55 -12.54
C LYS A 83 -17.04 7.74 -12.18
N TYR A 84 -17.75 8.21 -11.17
CA TYR A 84 -19.06 7.73 -10.76
C TYR A 84 -19.97 8.90 -10.39
N LYS A 85 -21.29 8.66 -10.44
CA LYS A 85 -22.27 9.65 -10.02
C LYS A 85 -22.42 9.65 -8.50
N ASN A 86 -22.20 10.80 -7.87
CA ASN A 86 -22.44 11.00 -6.45
C ASN A 86 -23.91 10.65 -6.14
N PRO A 87 -24.21 9.74 -5.19
CA PRO A 87 -25.58 9.33 -4.92
C PRO A 87 -26.42 10.46 -4.34
N ASN A 88 -25.80 11.41 -3.63
CA ASN A 88 -26.46 12.54 -2.99
C ASN A 88 -26.62 13.72 -3.97
N THR A 89 -25.56 14.14 -4.68
CA THR A 89 -25.57 15.36 -5.53
C THR A 89 -25.78 15.11 -7.02
N LYS A 90 -25.61 13.86 -7.48
CA LYS A 90 -25.63 13.45 -8.91
C LYS A 90 -24.49 14.02 -9.76
N GLU A 91 -23.53 14.71 -9.16
CA GLU A 91 -22.33 15.20 -9.84
C GLU A 91 -21.36 14.06 -10.15
N ASP A 92 -20.46 14.27 -11.10
CA ASP A 92 -19.37 13.34 -11.38
C ASP A 92 -18.26 13.49 -10.34
N ASN A 93 -17.96 12.40 -9.64
CA ASN A 93 -16.81 12.27 -8.75
C ASN A 93 -15.81 11.28 -9.35
N PHE A 94 -14.52 11.52 -9.15
CA PHE A 94 -13.51 10.50 -9.46
C PHE A 94 -13.67 9.30 -8.53
N VAL A 95 -13.57 8.08 -9.07
CA VAL A 95 -13.48 6.85 -8.27
C VAL A 95 -12.23 6.91 -7.39
N ASN A 96 -11.10 7.31 -7.97
CA ASN A 96 -9.85 7.46 -7.26
C ASN A 96 -9.37 8.92 -7.23
N ASP A 97 -9.49 9.58 -6.07
CA ASP A 97 -8.85 10.89 -5.84
C ASP A 97 -7.33 10.77 -5.86
N ARG A 98 -6.82 9.66 -5.32
CA ARG A 98 -5.40 9.28 -5.29
C ARG A 98 -5.24 7.96 -6.04
N PRO A 99 -5.21 8.01 -7.38
CA PRO A 99 -5.19 6.81 -8.21
C PRO A 99 -4.05 5.87 -7.84
N PRO A 100 -4.28 4.55 -7.85
CA PRO A 100 -3.21 3.58 -7.65
C PRO A 100 -2.04 3.83 -8.60
N LEU A 101 -0.82 3.85 -8.05
CA LEU A 101 0.41 3.95 -8.83
C LEU A 101 1.05 2.57 -8.92
N MET A 102 1.19 2.06 -10.13
CA MET A 102 1.86 0.80 -10.41
C MET A 102 3.34 1.02 -10.72
N LEU A 103 4.18 0.13 -10.21
CA LEU A 103 5.58 -0.05 -10.55
C LEU A 103 5.78 -1.50 -10.98
N ARG A 104 6.19 -1.74 -12.23
CA ARG A 104 6.79 -3.01 -12.64
C ARG A 104 8.30 -2.93 -12.48
N ALA A 105 8.89 -3.94 -11.88
CA ALA A 105 10.32 -3.98 -11.63
C ALA A 105 10.89 -5.39 -11.68
N SER A 106 12.21 -5.48 -11.72
CA SER A 106 12.94 -6.73 -11.67
C SER A 106 14.22 -6.60 -10.84
N ILE A 107 14.61 -7.70 -10.19
CA ILE A 107 15.93 -7.87 -9.59
C ILE A 107 16.65 -8.98 -10.35
N GLU A 108 17.93 -8.81 -10.66
CA GLU A 108 18.71 -9.89 -11.26
C GLU A 108 18.90 -11.02 -10.23
N ASP A 109 18.53 -12.24 -10.61
CA ASP A 109 18.82 -13.43 -9.82
C ASP A 109 20.01 -14.16 -10.43
N GLU A 110 21.19 -13.94 -9.83
CA GLU A 110 22.45 -14.53 -10.26
C GLU A 110 22.43 -16.06 -10.21
N LYS A 111 21.60 -16.67 -9.34
CA LYS A 111 21.54 -18.13 -9.21
C LYS A 111 20.88 -18.78 -10.43
N THR A 112 19.81 -18.16 -10.92
CA THR A 112 19.02 -18.71 -12.05
C THR A 112 19.38 -18.07 -13.39
N GLY A 113 20.10 -16.94 -13.37
CA GLY A 113 20.41 -16.13 -14.55
C GLY A 113 19.17 -15.48 -15.19
N ARG A 114 18.03 -15.47 -14.49
CA ARG A 114 16.76 -14.90 -14.97
C ARG A 114 16.30 -13.81 -14.00
N PRO A 115 15.76 -12.68 -14.47
CA PRO A 115 15.27 -11.65 -13.58
C PRO A 115 14.08 -12.15 -12.74
N PHE A 116 14.09 -11.83 -11.44
CA PHE A 116 12.93 -11.95 -10.58
C PHE A 116 12.02 -10.74 -10.79
N GLU A 117 11.02 -10.90 -11.64
CA GLU A 117 10.04 -9.85 -11.97
C GLU A 117 8.88 -9.81 -10.98
N PHE A 118 8.45 -8.59 -10.64
CA PHE A 118 7.32 -8.31 -9.75
C PHE A 118 6.68 -6.95 -10.06
N THR A 119 5.44 -6.79 -9.59
CA THR A 119 4.64 -5.59 -9.72
C THR A 119 4.22 -5.10 -8.33
N VAL A 120 4.42 -3.82 -8.06
CA VAL A 120 3.95 -3.16 -6.83
C VAL A 120 2.90 -2.12 -7.19
N ILE A 121 1.77 -2.10 -6.48
CA ILE A 121 0.69 -1.13 -6.66
C ILE A 121 0.51 -0.40 -5.33
N ALA A 122 0.88 0.88 -5.29
CA ALA A 122 0.69 1.75 -4.13
C ALA A 122 -0.71 2.40 -4.18
N ASN A 123 -1.46 2.28 -3.09
CA ASN A 123 -2.86 2.69 -3.00
C ASN A 123 -3.08 3.66 -1.84
N HIS A 124 -4.00 4.61 -2.03
CA HIS A 124 -4.55 5.42 -0.95
C HIS A 124 -6.07 5.57 -1.12
N LEU A 125 -6.80 4.67 -0.47
CA LEU A 125 -8.25 4.57 -0.62
C LEU A 125 -8.99 5.58 0.26
N LYS A 126 -10.29 5.75 0.04
CA LYS A 126 -11.13 6.73 0.74
C LYS A 126 -11.17 6.44 2.25
N SER A 127 -10.83 7.45 3.05
CA SER A 127 -10.88 7.42 4.50
C SER A 127 -12.29 7.31 5.08
N PHE A 128 -12.37 7.00 6.37
CA PHE A 128 -13.63 6.95 7.14
C PHE A 128 -14.25 8.33 7.41
N LEU A 129 -13.62 9.44 6.98
CA LEU A 129 -14.20 10.77 7.13
C LEU A 129 -15.52 10.86 6.34
N GLY A 130 -16.61 11.10 7.08
CA GLY A 130 -17.99 11.15 6.57
C GLY A 130 -18.71 9.80 6.55
N TYR A 131 -18.09 8.71 7.01
CA TYR A 131 -18.64 7.35 6.90
C TYR A 131 -19.94 7.11 7.69
N ASN A 132 -20.15 7.89 8.76
CA ASN A 132 -21.35 7.85 9.61
C ASN A 132 -22.10 9.19 9.64
N ASP A 133 -21.71 10.16 8.80
CA ASP A 133 -22.44 11.42 8.66
C ASP A 133 -23.65 11.21 7.74
N PRO A 134 -24.89 11.40 8.19
CA PRO A 134 -26.08 11.22 7.35
C PRO A 134 -26.08 12.01 6.04
N LYS A 135 -25.32 13.11 5.95
CA LYS A 135 -25.22 13.92 4.73
C LYS A 135 -24.20 13.39 3.72
N GLN A 136 -23.26 12.54 4.16
CA GLN A 136 -22.12 12.11 3.35
C GLN A 136 -22.01 10.58 3.21
N MET A 137 -22.60 9.82 4.14
CA MET A 137 -22.33 8.40 4.32
C MET A 137 -22.61 7.58 3.05
N ASP A 138 -23.65 7.90 2.28
CA ASP A 138 -23.99 7.16 1.06
C ASP A 138 -22.88 7.29 0.01
N ASN A 139 -22.40 8.51 -0.23
CA ASN A 139 -21.31 8.76 -1.16
C ASN A 139 -19.98 8.16 -0.67
N VAL A 140 -19.65 8.31 0.62
CA VAL A 140 -18.41 7.76 1.18
C VAL A 140 -18.41 6.23 1.07
N ARG A 141 -19.50 5.57 1.47
CA ARG A 141 -19.64 4.12 1.42
C ARG A 141 -19.62 3.60 -0.01
N LEU A 142 -20.33 4.26 -0.94
CA LEU A 142 -20.28 3.92 -2.35
C LEU A 142 -18.87 4.03 -2.91
N LYS A 143 -18.15 5.12 -2.61
CA LYS A 143 -16.78 5.32 -3.09
C LYS A 143 -15.84 4.23 -2.58
N LYS A 144 -15.89 3.91 -1.28
CA LYS A 144 -15.08 2.83 -0.68
C LYS A 144 -15.35 1.49 -1.37
N LYS A 145 -16.61 1.14 -1.64
CA LYS A 145 -16.98 -0.04 -2.41
C LYS A 145 -16.38 -0.01 -3.82
N LEU A 146 -16.58 1.08 -4.56
CA LEU A 146 -16.11 1.20 -5.96
C LEU A 146 -14.59 1.10 -6.07
N GLN A 147 -13.86 1.67 -5.12
CA GLN A 147 -12.40 1.53 -5.07
C GLN A 147 -11.95 0.10 -4.75
N ALA A 148 -12.64 -0.58 -3.85
CA ALA A 148 -12.38 -1.99 -3.55
C ALA A 148 -12.57 -2.87 -4.78
N GLU A 149 -13.70 -2.72 -5.46
CA GLU A 149 -14.00 -3.47 -6.68
C GLU A 149 -13.09 -3.09 -7.84
N PHE A 150 -12.67 -1.83 -7.95
CA PHE A 150 -11.68 -1.39 -8.94
C PHE A 150 -10.38 -2.17 -8.78
N LEU A 151 -9.83 -2.22 -7.56
CA LEU A 151 -8.60 -2.98 -7.30
C LEU A 151 -8.77 -4.48 -7.52
N ALA A 152 -9.89 -5.06 -7.08
CA ALA A 152 -10.22 -6.45 -7.31
C ALA A 152 -10.23 -6.80 -8.82
N LYS A 153 -10.99 -6.03 -9.62
CA LYS A 153 -11.09 -6.22 -11.08
C LYS A 153 -9.75 -5.98 -11.77
N LEU A 154 -8.99 -4.98 -11.33
CA LEU A 154 -7.65 -4.70 -11.85
C LEU A 154 -6.72 -5.90 -11.65
N VAL A 155 -6.62 -6.43 -10.43
CA VAL A 155 -5.75 -7.56 -10.12
C VAL A 155 -6.21 -8.82 -10.84
N GLN A 156 -7.53 -9.06 -10.90
CA GLN A 156 -8.09 -10.19 -11.61
C GLN A 156 -7.74 -10.16 -13.11
N ALA A 157 -7.86 -9.00 -13.77
CA ALA A 157 -7.49 -8.85 -15.17
C ALA A 157 -6.00 -9.15 -15.40
N ARG A 158 -5.13 -8.76 -14.46
CA ARG A 158 -3.69 -9.06 -14.53
C ARG A 158 -3.40 -10.54 -14.30
N GLN A 159 -4.00 -11.17 -13.30
CA GLN A 159 -3.89 -12.62 -13.07
C GLN A 159 -4.35 -13.44 -14.27
N ALA A 160 -5.41 -13.01 -14.95
CA ALA A 160 -5.90 -13.67 -16.16
C ALA A 160 -4.94 -13.48 -17.35
N ALA A 161 -4.31 -12.31 -17.47
CA ALA A 161 -3.35 -12.02 -18.55
C ALA A 161 -2.00 -12.73 -18.34
N ASP A 162 -1.52 -12.80 -17.10
CA ASP A 162 -0.31 -13.52 -16.72
C ASP A 162 -0.46 -14.17 -15.33
N PRO A 163 -0.80 -15.47 -15.27
CA PRO A 163 -0.90 -16.20 -14.00
C PRO A 163 0.41 -16.30 -13.20
N LYS A 164 1.55 -15.96 -13.81
CA LYS A 164 2.86 -15.95 -13.15
C LYS A 164 3.24 -14.57 -12.63
N GLU A 165 2.45 -13.54 -12.90
CA GLU A 165 2.72 -12.19 -12.41
C GLU A 165 2.67 -12.18 -10.87
N ARG A 166 3.72 -11.62 -10.27
CA ARG A 166 3.86 -11.48 -8.81
C ARG A 166 3.41 -10.07 -8.44
N ILE A 167 2.21 -9.92 -7.89
CA ILE A 167 1.63 -8.60 -7.60
C ILE A 167 1.60 -8.37 -6.09
N ILE A 168 2.06 -7.19 -5.69
CA ILE A 168 2.05 -6.68 -4.31
C ILE A 168 1.24 -5.40 -4.30
N LEU A 169 0.08 -5.40 -3.66
CA LEU A 169 -0.67 -4.18 -3.34
C LEU A 169 -0.23 -3.72 -1.97
N LEU A 170 0.06 -2.43 -1.82
CA LEU A 170 0.42 -1.84 -0.53
C LEU A 170 -0.09 -0.41 -0.38
N GLY A 171 -0.05 0.11 0.83
CA GLY A 171 -0.41 1.49 1.16
C GLY A 171 -1.54 1.57 2.17
N ASP A 172 -2.19 2.73 2.22
CA ASP A 172 -3.30 2.99 3.13
C ASP A 172 -4.63 2.63 2.45
N PHE A 173 -5.19 1.48 2.86
CA PHE A 173 -6.48 1.02 2.36
C PHE A 173 -7.65 1.68 3.09
N ASN A 174 -7.39 2.38 4.19
CA ASN A 174 -8.42 2.97 5.05
C ASN A 174 -9.53 1.95 5.39
N SER A 175 -9.14 0.70 5.63
CA SER A 175 -10.07 -0.40 5.83
C SER A 175 -9.48 -1.36 6.84
N TYR A 176 -10.33 -1.89 7.73
CA TYR A 176 -9.93 -2.94 8.65
C TYR A 176 -9.64 -4.25 7.92
N GLN A 177 -8.92 -5.15 8.58
CA GLN A 177 -8.66 -6.51 8.11
C GLN A 177 -9.90 -7.43 8.17
N PHE A 178 -11.02 -6.94 8.68
CA PHE A 178 -12.29 -7.63 8.81
C PHE A 178 -13.44 -6.73 8.34
N ASN A 179 -14.62 -7.32 8.13
CA ASN A 179 -15.82 -6.54 7.77
C ASN A 179 -16.31 -5.68 8.96
N ASP A 180 -16.78 -4.47 8.66
CA ASP A 180 -17.25 -3.52 9.68
C ASP A 180 -18.77 -3.55 9.88
N GLY A 181 -19.45 -4.60 9.38
CA GLY A 181 -20.91 -4.71 9.34
C GLY A 181 -21.60 -3.83 8.29
N ILE A 182 -20.92 -2.81 7.75
CA ILE A 182 -21.42 -1.99 6.64
C ILE A 182 -20.94 -2.56 5.31
N MET A 183 -19.66 -2.88 5.20
CA MET A 183 -19.07 -3.54 4.04
C MET A 183 -17.83 -4.34 4.43
N ASP A 184 -17.32 -5.09 3.46
CA ASP A 184 -16.05 -5.81 3.59
C ASP A 184 -15.11 -5.41 2.45
N GLN A 185 -14.46 -4.26 2.61
CA GLN A 185 -13.59 -3.70 1.59
C GLN A 185 -12.32 -4.54 1.41
N THR A 186 -11.65 -4.95 2.49
CA THR A 186 -10.47 -5.84 2.41
C THR A 186 -10.84 -7.22 1.86
N GLY A 187 -11.97 -7.81 2.29
CA GLY A 187 -12.50 -9.05 1.73
C GLY A 187 -12.79 -8.93 0.23
N THR A 188 -13.44 -7.85 -0.21
CA THR A 188 -13.68 -7.58 -1.64
C THR A 188 -12.38 -7.57 -2.45
N ILE A 189 -11.34 -6.87 -1.97
CA ILE A 189 -10.04 -6.77 -2.67
C ILE A 189 -9.34 -8.11 -2.73
N THR A 190 -9.48 -8.94 -1.69
CA THR A 190 -8.77 -10.22 -1.55
C THR A 190 -9.49 -11.41 -2.19
N GLY A 191 -10.67 -11.24 -2.76
CA GLY A 191 -11.48 -12.35 -3.30
C GLY A 191 -12.27 -13.11 -2.22
N LYS A 192 -12.47 -12.50 -1.05
CA LYS A 192 -13.19 -13.10 0.09
C LYS A 192 -14.24 -12.14 0.66
N PRO A 193 -15.15 -11.58 -0.15
CA PRO A 193 -16.14 -10.63 0.35
C PRO A 193 -17.10 -11.32 1.33
N SER A 194 -17.43 -10.63 2.42
CA SER A 194 -18.52 -11.02 3.29
C SER A 194 -19.87 -11.05 2.56
N GLY A 195 -20.72 -12.03 2.91
CA GLY A 195 -22.06 -12.20 2.34
C GLY A 195 -23.05 -11.11 2.73
N LYS A 196 -24.18 -11.05 2.01
CA LYS A 196 -25.27 -10.05 2.22
C LYS A 196 -25.95 -10.16 3.59
N ASP A 197 -25.77 -11.28 4.27
CA ASP A 197 -26.23 -11.55 5.64
C ASP A 197 -25.28 -11.00 6.72
N ALA A 198 -24.03 -10.70 6.36
CA ALA A 198 -23.01 -10.17 7.28
C ALA A 198 -22.78 -8.66 7.13
N VAL A 199 -23.06 -8.08 5.96
CA VAL A 199 -22.83 -6.65 5.68
C VAL A 199 -23.99 -6.00 4.94
N LEU A 200 -24.22 -4.70 5.20
CA LEU A 200 -25.27 -3.92 4.51
C LEU A 200 -25.00 -3.72 3.01
N ILE A 201 -23.73 -3.55 2.64
CA ILE A 201 -23.26 -3.25 1.29
C ILE A 201 -22.26 -4.33 0.89
N ALA A 202 -22.77 -5.43 0.33
CA ALA A 202 -21.95 -6.54 -0.14
C ALA A 202 -21.35 -6.26 -1.53
N SER A 203 -20.23 -6.91 -1.83
CA SER A 203 -19.65 -7.02 -3.17
C SER A 203 -19.71 -8.46 -3.64
N ASP A 204 -19.72 -8.65 -4.95
CA ASP A 204 -19.49 -9.97 -5.54
C ASP A 204 -18.03 -10.39 -5.29
N ASP A 205 -17.77 -11.69 -5.37
CA ASP A 205 -16.41 -12.20 -5.43
C ASP A 205 -15.85 -11.97 -6.84
N LEU A 206 -14.78 -11.17 -6.91
CA LEU A 206 -14.24 -10.62 -8.15
C LEU A 206 -12.81 -11.09 -8.44
N VAL A 207 -12.19 -11.87 -7.54
CA VAL A 207 -10.78 -12.25 -7.65
C VAL A 207 -10.61 -13.75 -7.47
N ASN A 208 -10.02 -14.40 -8.47
CA ASN A 208 -9.69 -15.81 -8.44
C ASN A 208 -8.40 -16.07 -9.26
N PRO A 209 -7.36 -16.68 -8.67
CA PRO A 209 -7.23 -17.06 -7.26
C PRO A 209 -7.23 -15.87 -6.28
N ASP A 210 -7.74 -16.11 -5.07
CA ASP A 210 -7.75 -15.17 -3.95
C ASP A 210 -6.36 -14.60 -3.64
N LEU A 211 -6.35 -13.38 -3.10
CA LEU A 211 -5.14 -12.74 -2.62
C LEU A 211 -4.89 -13.05 -1.14
N ILE A 212 -3.67 -12.81 -0.72
CA ILE A 212 -3.22 -13.01 0.67
C ILE A 212 -2.96 -11.65 1.29
N ASN A 213 -3.71 -11.31 2.32
CA ASN A 213 -3.34 -10.19 3.18
C ASN A 213 -2.24 -10.62 4.16
N LEU A 214 -1.05 -10.04 4.04
CA LEU A 214 0.10 -10.40 4.87
C LEU A 214 -0.07 -9.96 6.32
N ILE A 215 -1.00 -9.05 6.65
CA ILE A 215 -1.27 -8.68 8.04
C ILE A 215 -1.67 -9.91 8.87
N ASP A 216 -2.36 -10.89 8.28
CA ASP A 216 -2.73 -12.12 8.97
C ASP A 216 -1.56 -13.05 9.28
N ALA A 217 -0.41 -12.87 8.61
CA ALA A 217 0.82 -13.59 8.92
C ALA A 217 1.55 -13.02 10.16
N ILE A 218 1.18 -11.83 10.64
CA ILE A 218 1.69 -11.29 11.91
C ILE A 218 1.06 -12.09 13.06
N LYS A 219 1.90 -12.92 13.71
CA LYS A 219 1.48 -13.88 14.74
C LYS A 219 0.82 -13.26 15.95
N MET A 220 1.23 -12.05 16.34
CA MET A 220 0.68 -11.34 17.50
C MET A 220 -0.39 -10.35 17.00
N PRO A 221 -1.70 -10.60 17.21
CA PRO A 221 -2.75 -9.73 16.68
C PRO A 221 -2.67 -8.30 17.19
N THR A 222 -2.20 -8.11 18.43
CA THR A 222 -1.95 -6.79 19.03
C THR A 222 -0.82 -6.01 18.37
N GLN A 223 -0.08 -6.60 17.43
CA GLN A 223 0.99 -5.95 16.67
C GLN A 223 0.61 -5.73 15.20
N ARG A 224 -0.68 -5.84 14.84
CA ARG A 224 -1.15 -5.68 13.46
C ARG A 224 -1.53 -4.25 13.09
N TYR A 225 -1.72 -3.37 14.07
CA TYR A 225 -2.14 -1.99 13.81
C TYR A 225 -0.99 -1.18 13.21
N SER A 226 -1.36 -0.18 12.42
CA SER A 226 -0.46 0.82 11.83
C SER A 226 -0.78 2.23 12.31
N TYR A 227 -1.95 2.44 12.91
CA TYR A 227 -2.51 3.75 13.22
C TYR A 227 -3.24 3.72 14.58
N VAL A 228 -3.23 4.85 15.29
CA VAL A 228 -3.97 5.02 16.56
C VAL A 228 -4.81 6.29 16.49
N PHE A 229 -6.13 6.15 16.65
CA PHE A 229 -7.08 7.26 16.64
C PHE A 229 -7.99 7.23 17.85
N ASP A 230 -8.03 8.33 18.60
CA ASP A 230 -8.78 8.45 19.86
C ASP A 230 -8.57 7.26 20.81
N GLY A 231 -7.31 6.81 20.90
CA GLY A 231 -6.91 5.68 21.74
C GLY A 231 -7.19 4.29 21.16
N ASN A 232 -7.78 4.19 19.96
CA ASN A 232 -8.07 2.92 19.30
C ASN A 232 -6.99 2.57 18.28
N ALA A 233 -6.36 1.41 18.45
CA ALA A 233 -5.40 0.86 17.50
C ALA A 233 -6.11 0.24 16.29
N GLN A 234 -5.71 0.63 15.08
CA GLN A 234 -6.38 0.28 13.83
C GLN A 234 -5.38 -0.27 12.79
N VAL A 235 -5.79 -1.31 12.08
CA VAL A 235 -5.09 -1.80 10.88
C VAL A 235 -5.66 -1.04 9.68
N LEU A 236 -4.93 -0.08 9.14
CA LEU A 236 -5.36 0.66 7.94
C LEU A 236 -4.40 0.46 6.76
N ASP A 237 -3.12 0.20 7.06
CA ASP A 237 -2.10 -0.11 6.06
C ASP A 237 -1.98 -1.62 5.89
N HIS A 238 -2.04 -2.06 4.63
CA HIS A 238 -1.98 -3.48 4.30
C HIS A 238 -0.90 -3.74 3.26
N ILE A 239 -0.39 -4.97 3.26
CA ILE A 239 0.38 -5.52 2.15
C ILE A 239 -0.35 -6.79 1.71
N ILE A 240 -0.92 -6.75 0.50
CA ILE A 240 -1.72 -7.83 -0.07
C ILE A 240 -0.96 -8.38 -1.28
N ILE A 241 -0.82 -9.70 -1.38
CA ILE A 241 -0.03 -10.35 -2.43
C ILE A 241 -0.85 -11.38 -3.20
N THR A 242 -0.45 -11.67 -4.43
CA THR A 242 -0.93 -12.83 -5.19
C THR A 242 -0.47 -14.14 -4.55
N GLU A 243 -1.25 -15.21 -4.70
CA GLU A 243 -0.97 -16.52 -4.09
C GLU A 243 0.41 -17.08 -4.49
N ASN A 244 0.86 -16.84 -5.73
CA ASN A 244 2.18 -17.27 -6.22
C ASN A 244 3.39 -16.62 -5.50
N LEU A 245 3.18 -15.53 -4.75
CA LEU A 245 4.19 -14.89 -3.89
C LEU A 245 4.25 -15.49 -2.48
N ARG A 246 3.29 -16.32 -2.07
CA ARG A 246 3.26 -16.92 -0.72
C ARG A 246 4.58 -17.59 -0.38
N LYS A 247 5.07 -18.43 -1.29
CA LYS A 247 6.30 -19.21 -1.14
C LYS A 247 7.59 -18.38 -1.14
N HIS A 248 7.50 -17.09 -1.46
CA HIS A 248 8.60 -16.14 -1.44
C HIS A 248 8.56 -15.24 -0.20
N THR A 249 7.51 -15.32 0.61
CA THR A 249 7.31 -14.41 1.76
C THR A 249 8.11 -14.89 2.97
N MET A 250 9.10 -14.11 3.40
CA MET A 250 9.93 -14.41 4.58
C MET A 250 9.38 -13.82 5.87
N GLY A 251 8.76 -12.65 5.79
CA GLY A 251 8.26 -11.95 6.98
C GLY A 251 7.52 -10.67 6.65
N VAL A 252 6.76 -10.18 7.62
CA VAL A 252 5.98 -8.95 7.54
C VAL A 252 5.82 -8.36 8.94
N GLY A 253 5.76 -7.03 9.04
CA GLY A 253 5.51 -6.32 10.29
C GLY A 253 5.45 -4.82 10.09
N PHE A 254 5.36 -4.11 11.22
CA PHE A 254 5.35 -2.65 11.26
C PHE A 254 6.60 -2.13 11.96
N VAL A 255 7.16 -1.05 11.43
CA VAL A 255 8.23 -0.32 12.07
C VAL A 255 7.62 0.63 13.09
N ARG A 256 7.71 0.29 14.38
CA ARG A 256 7.13 1.02 15.51
C ARG A 256 7.88 2.32 15.80
N VAL A 257 7.60 3.36 15.04
CA VAL A 257 8.25 4.68 15.18
C VAL A 257 7.27 5.84 15.19
N ASN A 258 5.97 5.62 14.96
CA ASN A 258 5.01 6.69 14.74
C ASN A 258 3.74 6.57 15.59
N ALA A 259 2.96 5.50 15.41
CA ALA A 259 1.58 5.44 15.89
C ALA A 259 1.46 5.57 17.41
N ASP A 260 2.39 4.96 18.15
CA ASP A 260 2.39 4.93 19.63
C ASP A 260 2.99 6.18 20.29
N TYR A 261 3.64 7.05 19.51
CA TYR A 261 4.37 8.20 20.03
C TYR A 261 3.46 9.42 20.16
N PRO A 262 3.68 10.29 21.16
CA PRO A 262 2.77 11.40 21.43
C PRO A 262 2.80 12.43 20.30
N GLU A 263 1.64 13.05 20.06
CA GLU A 263 1.48 14.08 19.04
C GLU A 263 2.41 15.28 19.20
N SER A 264 2.83 15.59 20.44
CA SER A 264 3.81 16.65 20.74
C SER A 264 5.19 16.41 20.14
N TYR A 265 5.51 15.20 19.66
CA TYR A 265 6.75 14.92 18.94
C TYR A 265 6.66 15.26 17.45
N ARG A 266 5.46 15.50 16.93
CA ARG A 266 5.28 15.89 15.52
C ARG A 266 6.05 17.18 15.25
N ASN A 267 6.75 17.20 14.11
CA ASN A 267 7.60 18.31 13.64
C ASN A 267 8.90 18.52 14.42
N ASP A 268 9.25 17.68 15.41
CA ASP A 268 10.59 17.67 15.97
C ASP A 268 11.55 16.90 15.05
N GLY A 269 12.21 17.63 14.14
CA GLY A 269 13.16 17.06 13.17
C GLY A 269 14.42 16.43 13.78
N THR A 270 14.63 16.53 15.09
CA THR A 270 15.73 15.87 15.80
C THR A 270 15.37 14.44 16.24
N ARG A 271 14.08 14.11 16.23
CA ARG A 271 13.57 12.82 16.66
C ARG A 271 13.38 11.87 15.49
N LEU A 272 13.40 10.59 15.83
CA LEU A 272 13.03 9.55 14.87
C LEU A 272 11.52 9.36 14.83
N GLU A 273 10.84 9.72 15.90
CA GLU A 273 9.48 9.30 16.16
C GLU A 273 8.45 10.34 15.73
N ARG A 274 7.24 9.89 15.39
CA ARG A 274 6.07 10.73 15.09
C ARG A 274 6.26 11.70 13.91
N PHE A 275 7.05 11.33 12.91
CA PHE A 275 7.09 12.08 11.64
C PHE A 275 5.88 11.79 10.75
N SER A 276 5.14 10.72 11.07
CA SER A 276 3.83 10.38 10.52
C SER A 276 2.94 9.92 11.68
N ASP A 277 1.64 9.88 11.45
CA ASP A 277 0.65 9.21 12.28
C ASP A 277 0.53 7.70 12.01
N HIS A 278 1.15 7.20 10.93
CA HIS A 278 1.18 5.78 10.57
C HIS A 278 2.56 5.15 10.78
N ASP A 279 2.61 3.94 11.31
CA ASP A 279 3.81 3.09 11.31
C ASP A 279 4.04 2.48 9.90
N PRO A 280 5.27 2.52 9.35
CA PRO A 280 5.54 1.89 8.06
C PRO A 280 5.36 0.37 8.10
N ALA A 281 4.54 -0.17 7.19
CA ALA A 281 4.47 -1.60 6.93
C ALA A 281 5.70 -2.06 6.12
N VAL A 282 6.28 -3.20 6.48
CA VAL A 282 7.42 -3.81 5.78
C VAL A 282 7.15 -5.29 5.56
N ALA A 283 7.34 -5.77 4.34
CA ALA A 283 7.37 -7.19 3.99
C ALA A 283 8.73 -7.54 3.38
N ILE A 284 9.23 -8.73 3.69
CA ILE A 284 10.50 -9.26 3.22
C ILE A 284 10.22 -10.47 2.34
N PHE A 285 10.79 -10.47 1.15
CA PHE A 285 10.66 -11.54 0.17
C PHE A 285 12.03 -12.12 -0.18
N THR A 286 12.08 -13.41 -0.46
CA THR A 286 13.22 -14.09 -1.08
C THR A 286 12.94 -14.37 -2.55
N MET A 287 13.99 -14.40 -3.38
CA MET A 287 13.89 -14.88 -4.76
C MET A 287 13.78 -16.41 -4.83
N ASP A 288 14.24 -17.11 -3.78
CA ASP A 288 14.18 -18.56 -3.69
C ASP A 288 12.76 -19.04 -3.32
N ASP A 289 12.41 -20.25 -3.73
CA ASP A 289 11.19 -20.91 -3.28
C ASP A 289 11.39 -21.52 -1.89
N MET A 290 10.72 -20.96 -0.88
CA MET A 290 10.84 -21.43 0.51
C MET A 290 10.25 -22.84 0.72
N THR A 291 9.46 -23.35 -0.23
CA THR A 291 8.93 -24.72 -0.17
C THR A 291 9.86 -25.77 -0.79
N ALA A 292 10.84 -25.34 -1.59
CA ALA A 292 11.85 -26.21 -2.20
C ALA A 292 12.98 -26.62 -1.24
N SER A 293 12.88 -26.24 0.03
CA SER A 293 13.81 -26.59 1.11
C SER A 293 13.18 -27.61 2.07
N LYS A 294 12.83 -28.79 1.55
CA LYS A 294 12.56 -30.02 2.33
C LYS A 294 13.03 -31.23 1.56
#